data_AF-A0A9P5R8G6-F1
#
_entry.id   AF-A0A9P5R8G6-F1
#
_cell.length_a   1.000
_cell.length_b   1.000
_cell.length_c   1.000
_cell.angle_alpha   90.00
_cell.angle_beta   90.00
_cell.angle_gamma   90.00
#
_symmetry.space_group_name_H-M   'P 1'
#
loop_
_entity.id
_entity.type
_entity.pdbx_description
1 polymer ?
#
loop_
_entity_poly.entity_id
_entity_poly.type
_entity_poly.pdbx_seq_one_letter_code
_entity_poly.pdbx_strand_id
1 'polypeptide(L)'
;MIDAYGKAPYPHGIVLANGLFETGIILGYSDFRIFREQHTGENVLAIVNHVANETDLRAIPEMANNVVYFDVAGLFFVAYSASTVIKIHIVVGILAFVPFSIGVSPPSFTSVFSILVSFTAVLVGPFALASLFVLLGKPMQWFSHEWYPILIFGPTVIAGMLSVQYSVNDPKASTGASELSVFSGLLIFFTVLLGLAIYAGLGSSYSLAMFSFSFTAALAFNRIRVGTRKRINEQVEQAVVVNAVDFSTYLIAPAIPTTYFASITYILIDVLVPLTGRMGPSATVDHLAAGLVELLSFLICPPLLAFAHRFGRPIILKLITILLLAQVLITLFSLVALTPYDHMHPKRMFIQHLCDATSGETAVYLAHTDQGAIYNSFIAPVEQLLGTAVYKTSKEDKDDWNSVFSIEFIDSYVIDTTPFIRSQTTNKTIAESTVPLTDLIKNPSRLTAENISYDSLTGLRKMTPLLLPGPYLDRGYGTDGWRLDLEYAAEGLEDKLRIEMISMETEGFNWRVKEERESFRVPERLVPCAR
;
A
#
# COMPACT_ATOMS: atom_id res chain seq x y z
N MET A 1 23.05 -11.40 4.92
CA MET A 1 21.64 -11.32 4.47
C MET A 1 21.52 -11.04 2.99
N ILE A 2 22.04 -9.93 2.47
CA ILE A 2 22.01 -9.63 1.01
C ILE A 2 22.61 -10.77 0.15
N ASP A 3 23.74 -11.33 0.57
CA ASP A 3 24.33 -12.49 -0.12
C ASP A 3 23.46 -13.75 -0.07
N ALA A 4 22.61 -13.90 0.95
CA ALA A 4 21.63 -14.98 1.03
C ALA A 4 20.43 -14.71 0.11
N TYR A 5 19.97 -13.45 0.06
CA TYR A 5 18.90 -13.01 -0.84
C TYR A 5 19.26 -13.28 -2.31
N GLY A 6 20.50 -12.99 -2.72
CA GLY A 6 20.95 -13.26 -4.09
C GLY A 6 20.99 -14.73 -4.49
N LYS A 7 20.83 -15.67 -3.54
CA LYS A 7 20.79 -17.12 -3.80
C LYS A 7 19.35 -17.66 -3.90
N ALA A 8 18.33 -16.84 -3.66
CA ALA A 8 16.95 -17.24 -3.86
C ALA A 8 16.70 -17.54 -5.35
N PRO A 9 15.86 -18.56 -5.69
CA PRO A 9 15.52 -18.86 -7.07
C PRO A 9 14.87 -17.66 -7.78
N TYR A 10 14.02 -16.94 -7.05
CA TYR A 10 13.35 -15.71 -7.48
C TYR A 10 13.56 -14.63 -6.41
N PRO A 11 14.67 -13.88 -6.45
CA PRO A 11 14.94 -12.87 -5.45
C PRO A 11 14.00 -11.68 -5.66
N HIS A 12 13.17 -11.39 -4.66
CA HIS A 12 12.29 -10.22 -4.65
C HIS A 12 12.83 -9.17 -3.69
N GLY A 13 13.27 -8.02 -4.17
CA GLY A 13 13.80 -6.96 -3.31
C GLY A 13 13.87 -5.65 -4.06
N ILE A 14 13.05 -4.68 -3.66
CA ILE A 14 12.94 -3.39 -4.34
C ILE A 14 13.14 -2.27 -3.31
N VAL A 15 14.30 -1.62 -3.32
CA VAL A 15 14.58 -0.45 -2.47
C VAL A 15 13.57 0.69 -2.71
N LEU A 16 13.03 0.82 -3.93
CA LEU A 16 11.98 1.79 -4.24
C LEU A 16 10.68 1.53 -3.44
N ALA A 17 10.27 0.27 -3.31
CA ALA A 17 9.10 -0.09 -2.52
C ALA A 17 9.36 0.19 -1.03
N ASN A 18 10.53 -0.22 -0.52
CA ASN A 18 10.91 0.06 0.87
C ASN A 18 10.89 1.56 1.18
N GLY A 19 11.45 2.39 0.29
CA GLY A 19 11.42 3.85 0.44
C GLY A 19 9.99 4.43 0.43
N LEU A 20 9.06 3.85 -0.35
CA LEU A 20 7.65 4.27 -0.36
C LEU A 20 6.97 3.98 0.99
N PHE A 21 7.23 2.83 1.60
CA PHE A 21 6.71 2.50 2.94
C PHE A 21 7.35 3.37 4.04
N GLU A 22 8.65 3.67 3.95
CA GLU A 22 9.35 4.55 4.88
C GLU A 22 8.82 6.00 4.87
N THR A 23 8.18 6.44 3.78
CA THR A 23 7.56 7.78 3.75
C THR A 23 6.37 7.93 4.70
N GLY A 24 5.79 6.83 5.19
CA GLY A 24 4.57 6.85 5.99
C GLY A 24 3.28 7.13 5.20
N ILE A 25 3.35 7.29 3.87
CA ILE A 25 2.18 7.46 3.00
C ILE A 25 1.35 6.18 2.95
N ILE A 26 2.02 5.02 2.93
CA ILE A 26 1.39 3.71 3.14
C ILE A 26 1.61 3.35 4.61
N LEU A 27 0.53 3.39 5.39
CA LEU A 27 0.57 3.00 6.80
C LEU A 27 0.90 1.51 6.92
N GLY A 28 1.83 1.16 7.81
CA GLY A 28 1.86 -0.18 8.41
C GLY A 28 3.22 -0.80 8.65
N TYR A 29 3.64 -0.79 9.92
CA TYR A 29 4.63 -1.75 10.44
C TYR A 29 4.13 -3.22 10.30
N SER A 30 2.81 -3.44 10.31
CA SER A 30 2.14 -4.74 10.08
C SER A 30 1.98 -5.08 8.60
N ASP A 31 1.64 -4.09 7.77
CA ASP A 31 1.40 -4.27 6.33
C ASP A 31 2.70 -4.45 5.54
N PHE A 32 3.79 -3.83 5.97
CA PHE A 32 5.13 -4.16 5.48
C PHE A 32 5.51 -5.62 5.76
N ARG A 33 5.09 -6.20 6.90
CA ARG A 33 5.33 -7.63 7.20
C ARG A 33 4.60 -8.53 6.21
N ILE A 34 3.35 -8.22 5.86
CA ILE A 34 2.55 -9.01 4.92
C ILE A 34 3.09 -8.89 3.48
N PHE A 35 3.46 -7.67 3.05
CA PHE A 35 4.23 -7.43 1.83
C PHE A 35 5.52 -8.27 1.80
N ARG A 36 6.21 -8.30 2.95
CA ARG A 36 7.43 -9.06 3.20
C ARG A 36 7.19 -10.51 3.61
N GLU A 37 5.99 -11.08 3.45
CA GLU A 37 5.68 -12.48 3.79
C GLU A 37 5.14 -13.23 2.57
N GLN A 38 4.27 -12.61 1.77
CA GLN A 38 3.66 -13.26 0.59
C GLN A 38 4.66 -13.49 -0.57
N HIS A 39 5.55 -12.53 -0.87
CA HIS A 39 6.62 -12.70 -1.87
C HIS A 39 7.99 -13.05 -1.27
N THR A 40 8.09 -13.08 0.07
CA THR A 40 9.38 -13.25 0.76
C THR A 40 9.50 -14.62 1.43
N GLY A 41 8.51 -15.50 1.36
CA GLY A 41 8.65 -16.87 1.88
C GLY A 41 9.89 -17.57 1.30
N GLU A 42 10.13 -17.42 0.00
CA GLU A 42 11.32 -17.95 -0.68
C GLU A 42 12.61 -17.22 -0.26
N ASN A 43 12.56 -15.90 -0.13
CA ASN A 43 13.67 -15.09 0.37
C ASN A 43 14.03 -15.42 1.83
N VAL A 44 13.04 -15.58 2.72
CA VAL A 44 13.21 -15.98 4.12
C VAL A 44 13.78 -17.38 4.18
N LEU A 45 13.26 -18.32 3.39
CA LEU A 45 13.81 -19.67 3.31
C LEU A 45 15.27 -19.66 2.83
N ALA A 46 15.62 -18.82 1.84
CA ALA A 46 16.99 -18.66 1.38
C ALA A 46 17.91 -18.08 2.48
N ILE A 47 17.44 -17.07 3.23
CA ILE A 47 18.17 -16.52 4.39
C ILE A 47 18.36 -17.57 5.47
N VAL A 48 17.29 -18.27 5.86
CA VAL A 48 17.33 -19.32 6.89
C VAL A 48 18.30 -20.42 6.47
N ASN A 49 18.23 -20.90 5.24
CA ASN A 49 19.14 -21.92 4.71
C ASN A 49 20.59 -21.41 4.69
N HIS A 50 20.84 -20.18 4.28
CA HIS A 50 22.18 -19.61 4.23
C HIS A 50 22.77 -19.41 5.64
N VAL A 51 21.98 -18.88 6.57
CA VAL A 51 22.39 -18.69 7.97
C VAL A 51 22.61 -20.04 8.65
N ALA A 52 21.76 -21.03 8.40
CA ALA A 52 21.85 -22.36 9.01
C ALA A 52 23.04 -23.18 8.48
N ASN A 53 23.35 -23.08 7.18
CA ASN A 53 24.29 -24.02 6.54
C ASN A 53 25.63 -23.39 6.11
N GLU A 54 25.69 -22.07 5.88
CA GLU A 54 26.81 -21.47 5.14
C GLU A 54 27.48 -20.29 5.86
N THR A 55 26.89 -19.77 6.95
CA THR A 55 27.37 -18.53 7.58
C THR A 55 28.04 -18.80 8.93
N ASP A 56 29.29 -18.32 9.11
CA ASP A 56 29.88 -18.18 10.44
C ASP A 56 29.40 -16.86 11.07
N LEU A 57 28.50 -16.96 12.06
CA LEU A 57 27.89 -15.83 12.76
C LEU A 57 28.91 -14.94 13.48
N ARG A 58 30.15 -15.41 13.70
CA ARG A 58 31.22 -14.64 14.33
C ARG A 58 31.98 -13.73 13.37
N ALA A 59 31.81 -13.92 12.07
CA ALA A 59 32.53 -13.20 11.01
C ALA A 59 31.62 -12.27 10.20
N ILE A 60 30.45 -11.87 10.74
CA ILE A 60 29.53 -10.96 10.05
C ILE A 60 30.21 -9.57 9.97
N PRO A 61 30.61 -9.11 8.77
CA PRO A 61 31.16 -7.76 8.63
C PRO A 61 30.08 -6.74 8.97
N GLU A 62 30.44 -5.65 9.64
CA GLU A 62 29.60 -4.45 9.81
C GLU A 62 29.36 -3.75 8.45
N MET A 63 28.70 -4.42 7.52
CA MET A 63 28.21 -3.83 6.27
C MET A 63 26.71 -3.57 6.42
N ALA A 64 26.31 -2.84 7.47
CA ALA A 64 24.91 -2.75 7.86
C ALA A 64 24.14 -1.57 7.24
N ASN A 65 24.79 -0.46 6.87
CA ASN A 65 24.05 0.81 6.71
C ASN A 65 24.14 1.48 5.33
N ASN A 66 24.78 0.91 4.30
CA ASN A 66 24.99 1.65 3.05
C ASN A 66 25.10 0.78 1.79
N VAL A 67 24.11 -0.10 1.58
CA VAL A 67 24.01 -0.97 0.39
C VAL A 67 22.74 -0.62 -0.39
N VAL A 68 22.89 -0.47 -1.71
CA VAL A 68 21.76 -0.33 -2.64
C VAL A 68 21.53 -1.69 -3.27
N TYR A 69 20.27 -2.13 -3.27
CA TYR A 69 19.88 -3.41 -3.87
C TYR A 69 18.58 -3.30 -4.66
N PHE A 70 18.46 -4.11 -5.71
CA PHE A 70 17.23 -4.29 -6.46
C PHE A 70 17.26 -5.61 -7.23
N ASP A 71 16.11 -6.23 -7.45
CA ASP A 71 15.97 -7.32 -8.42
C ASP A 71 15.63 -6.80 -9.82
N VAL A 72 16.01 -7.53 -10.87
CA VAL A 72 15.62 -7.23 -12.25
C VAL A 72 14.56 -8.23 -12.68
N ALA A 73 13.29 -7.87 -12.48
CA ALA A 73 12.12 -8.68 -12.83
C ALA A 73 12.17 -10.11 -12.24
N GLY A 74 12.73 -10.27 -11.03
CA GLY A 74 12.91 -11.57 -10.38
C GLY A 74 13.92 -12.52 -11.04
N LEU A 75 14.65 -12.09 -12.09
CA LEU A 75 15.60 -12.95 -12.80
C LEU A 75 16.96 -13.03 -12.12
N PHE A 76 17.43 -11.91 -11.59
CA PHE A 76 18.69 -11.83 -10.84
C PHE A 76 18.67 -10.65 -9.87
N PHE A 77 19.42 -10.79 -8.79
CA PHE A 77 19.55 -9.79 -7.73
C PHE A 77 20.82 -8.97 -7.92
N VAL A 78 20.70 -7.65 -7.74
CA VAL A 78 21.80 -6.71 -7.85
C VAL A 78 22.01 -6.03 -6.51
N ALA A 79 23.22 -6.08 -5.97
CA ALA A 79 23.56 -5.40 -4.73
C ALA A 79 24.99 -4.84 -4.74
N TYR A 80 25.13 -3.57 -4.39
CA TYR A 80 26.42 -2.88 -4.35
C TYR A 80 26.44 -1.82 -3.24
N SER A 81 27.64 -1.39 -2.82
CA SER A 81 27.78 -0.29 -1.85
C SER A 81 27.28 1.04 -2.43
N ALA A 82 26.73 1.91 -1.58
CA ALA A 82 26.28 3.24 -1.96
C ALA A 82 27.40 4.07 -2.63
N SER A 83 28.64 3.93 -2.16
CA SER A 83 29.81 4.59 -2.75
C SER A 83 30.11 4.14 -4.18
N THR A 84 29.88 2.86 -4.50
CA THR A 84 30.05 2.32 -5.86
C THR A 84 28.96 2.83 -6.78
N VAL A 85 27.71 2.85 -6.30
CA VAL A 85 26.55 3.35 -7.05
C VAL A 85 26.71 4.82 -7.41
N ILE A 86 27.15 5.67 -6.47
CA ILE A 86 27.40 7.09 -6.74
C ILE A 86 28.43 7.27 -7.86
N LYS A 87 29.54 6.51 -7.84
CA LYS A 87 30.57 6.57 -8.90
C LYS A 87 30.00 6.17 -10.25
N ILE A 88 29.24 5.08 -10.32
CA ILE A 88 28.58 4.61 -11.55
C ILE A 88 27.62 5.69 -12.07
N HIS A 89 26.79 6.28 -11.21
CA HIS A 89 25.84 7.30 -11.62
C HIS A 89 26.51 8.58 -12.12
N ILE A 90 27.63 9.00 -11.51
CA ILE A 90 28.44 10.11 -12.03
C ILE A 90 28.95 9.80 -13.43
N VAL A 91 29.46 8.58 -13.67
CA VAL A 91 29.89 8.16 -15.01
C VAL A 91 28.73 8.18 -16.00
N VAL A 92 27.56 7.63 -15.63
CA VAL A 92 26.35 7.67 -16.48
C VAL A 92 25.94 9.12 -16.79
N GLY A 93 25.97 10.01 -15.80
CA GLY A 93 25.67 11.42 -15.99
C GLY A 93 26.65 12.14 -16.92
N ILE A 94 27.94 11.79 -16.88
CA ILE A 94 28.95 12.31 -17.83
C ILE A 94 28.70 11.75 -19.23
N LEU A 95 28.41 10.45 -19.35
CA LEU A 95 28.13 9.80 -20.63
C LEU A 95 26.88 10.36 -21.32
N ALA A 96 25.91 10.89 -20.56
CA ALA A 96 24.74 11.57 -21.10
C ALA A 96 25.06 12.75 -22.04
N PHE A 97 26.28 13.30 -21.98
CA PHE A 97 26.70 14.38 -22.88
C PHE A 97 27.32 13.89 -24.20
N VAL A 98 27.66 12.60 -24.32
CA VAL A 98 28.28 12.01 -25.53
C VAL A 98 27.44 12.23 -26.79
N PRO A 99 26.09 12.06 -26.80
CA PRO A 99 25.29 12.30 -28.00
C PRO A 99 25.49 13.70 -28.57
N PHE A 100 25.62 14.72 -27.72
CA PHE A 100 25.83 16.11 -28.15
C PHE A 100 27.24 16.31 -28.72
N SER A 101 28.25 15.65 -28.15
CA SER A 101 29.62 15.67 -28.68
C SER A 101 29.76 15.04 -30.07
N ILE A 102 28.91 14.06 -30.41
CA ILE A 102 28.88 13.43 -31.75
C ILE A 102 27.88 14.10 -32.72
N GLY A 103 27.36 15.28 -32.35
CA GLY A 103 26.55 16.13 -33.21
C GLY A 103 25.05 15.84 -33.20
N VAL A 104 24.50 15.26 -32.13
CA VAL A 104 23.05 15.31 -31.87
C VAL A 104 22.70 16.70 -31.35
N SER A 105 21.62 17.29 -31.86
CA SER A 105 21.17 18.61 -31.43
C SER A 105 20.77 18.62 -29.94
N PRO A 106 21.27 19.59 -29.14
CA PRO A 106 20.85 19.73 -27.75
C PRO A 106 19.36 20.12 -27.68
N PRO A 107 18.67 19.81 -26.56
CA PRO A 107 17.27 20.15 -26.43
C PRO A 107 17.08 21.66 -26.25
N SER A 108 15.94 22.16 -26.74
CA SER A 108 15.48 23.50 -26.40
C SER A 108 15.01 23.57 -24.94
N PHE A 109 15.08 24.77 -24.34
CA PHE A 109 14.52 25.02 -23.02
C PHE A 109 13.04 24.65 -22.95
N THR A 110 12.26 24.99 -23.99
CA THR A 110 10.84 24.66 -24.10
C THR A 110 10.59 23.15 -24.05
N SER A 111 11.45 22.34 -24.66
CA SER A 111 11.33 20.88 -24.62
C SER A 111 11.60 20.29 -23.24
N VAL A 112 12.64 20.75 -22.55
CA VAL A 112 12.92 20.27 -21.18
C VAL A 112 11.81 20.72 -20.22
N PHE A 113 11.38 21.97 -20.34
CA PHE A 113 10.30 22.52 -19.54
C PHE A 113 8.96 21.81 -19.82
N SER A 114 8.66 21.47 -21.08
CA SER A 114 7.43 20.74 -21.40
C SER A 114 7.40 19.34 -20.81
N ILE A 115 8.54 18.67 -20.65
CA ILE A 115 8.62 17.36 -19.98
C ILE A 115 8.35 17.52 -18.48
N LEU A 116 8.92 18.53 -17.84
CA LEU A 116 8.65 18.83 -16.42
C LEU A 116 7.16 19.15 -16.19
N VAL A 117 6.56 19.96 -17.07
CA VAL A 117 5.13 20.26 -17.01
C VAL A 117 4.29 19.02 -17.35
N SER A 118 4.72 18.17 -18.28
CA SER A 118 4.05 16.88 -18.54
C SER A 118 4.08 15.99 -17.31
N PHE A 119 5.20 15.92 -16.59
CA PHE A 119 5.35 15.13 -15.37
C PHE A 119 4.43 15.59 -14.23
N THR A 120 4.12 16.90 -14.14
CA THR A 120 3.20 17.40 -13.11
C THR A 120 1.75 17.47 -13.58
N ALA A 121 1.50 17.69 -14.87
CA ALA A 121 0.16 17.78 -15.43
C ALA A 121 -0.58 16.42 -15.39
N VAL A 122 0.15 15.31 -15.38
CA VAL A 122 -0.45 13.98 -15.26
C VAL A 122 -1.15 13.74 -13.91
N LEU A 123 -0.83 14.51 -12.86
CA LEU A 123 -1.52 14.47 -11.56
C LEU A 123 -3.01 14.82 -11.66
N VAL A 124 -3.35 15.78 -12.52
CA VAL A 124 -4.66 16.45 -12.49
C VAL A 124 -5.80 15.50 -12.83
N GLY A 125 -5.64 14.68 -13.88
CA GLY A 125 -6.69 13.79 -14.38
C GLY A 125 -7.06 12.67 -13.40
N PRO A 126 -6.11 11.80 -13.00
CA PRO A 126 -6.32 10.73 -12.04
C PRO A 126 -6.86 11.22 -10.68
N PHE A 127 -6.31 12.32 -10.14
CA PHE A 127 -6.77 12.85 -8.86
C PHE A 127 -8.18 13.45 -8.95
N ALA A 128 -8.54 14.07 -10.08
CA ALA A 128 -9.89 14.54 -10.31
C ALA A 128 -10.88 13.36 -10.39
N LEU A 129 -10.50 12.25 -11.03
CA LEU A 129 -11.31 11.03 -11.08
C LEU A 129 -11.45 10.37 -9.70
N ALA A 130 -10.36 10.24 -8.94
CA ALA A 130 -10.39 9.74 -7.57
C ALA A 130 -11.36 10.58 -6.70
N SER A 131 -11.23 11.92 -6.77
CA SER A 131 -12.11 12.84 -6.07
C SER A 131 -13.57 12.70 -6.52
N LEU A 132 -13.82 12.52 -7.83
CA LEU A 132 -15.16 12.31 -8.36
C LEU A 132 -15.80 11.05 -7.78
N PHE A 133 -15.08 9.92 -7.74
CA PHE A 133 -15.59 8.67 -7.17
C PHE A 133 -15.94 8.80 -5.69
N VAL A 134 -15.06 9.44 -4.91
CA VAL A 134 -15.31 9.72 -3.48
C VAL A 134 -16.54 10.61 -3.30
N LEU A 135 -16.65 11.71 -4.06
CA LEU A 135 -17.78 12.65 -3.99
C LEU A 135 -19.12 12.00 -4.40
N LEU A 136 -19.09 11.05 -5.32
CA LEU A 136 -20.27 10.27 -5.73
C LEU A 136 -20.63 9.14 -4.75
N GLY A 137 -19.91 8.99 -3.63
CA GLY A 137 -20.12 7.92 -2.66
C GLY A 137 -19.77 6.53 -3.20
N LYS A 138 -18.91 6.48 -4.22
CA LYS A 138 -18.45 5.25 -4.88
C LYS A 138 -16.93 5.13 -4.80
N PRO A 139 -16.31 5.09 -3.61
CA PRO A 139 -14.87 4.91 -3.49
C PRO A 139 -14.44 3.54 -4.04
N MET A 140 -13.14 3.38 -4.29
CA MET A 140 -12.49 2.11 -4.59
C MET A 140 -13.05 1.35 -5.80
N GLN A 141 -13.62 2.01 -6.82
CA GLN A 141 -14.19 1.33 -8.01
C GLN A 141 -13.21 0.41 -8.76
N TRP A 142 -11.92 0.58 -8.53
CA TRP A 142 -10.83 -0.21 -9.08
C TRP A 142 -10.44 -1.43 -8.22
N PHE A 143 -11.05 -1.65 -7.05
CA PHE A 143 -10.53 -2.62 -6.06
C PHE A 143 -10.78 -4.09 -6.39
N SER A 144 -11.77 -4.42 -7.23
CA SER A 144 -12.14 -5.83 -7.47
C SER A 144 -11.14 -6.61 -8.33
N HIS A 145 -10.26 -5.92 -9.07
CA HIS A 145 -9.21 -6.57 -9.83
C HIS A 145 -7.96 -5.72 -9.75
N GLU A 146 -6.81 -6.37 -9.58
CA GLU A 146 -5.54 -5.71 -9.36
C GLU A 146 -5.23 -4.76 -10.52
N TRP A 147 -5.53 -5.13 -11.77
CA TRP A 147 -5.21 -4.32 -12.95
C TRP A 147 -6.19 -3.14 -13.23
N TYR A 148 -7.34 -3.06 -12.57
CA TYR A 148 -8.34 -2.00 -12.80
C TYR A 148 -7.84 -0.56 -12.56
N PRO A 149 -6.95 -0.25 -11.61
CA PRO A 149 -6.38 1.09 -11.46
C PRO A 149 -5.75 1.59 -12.76
N ILE A 150 -5.04 0.72 -13.50
CA ILE A 150 -4.45 1.08 -14.81
C ILE A 150 -5.54 1.43 -15.82
N LEU A 151 -6.62 0.64 -15.87
CA LEU A 151 -7.73 0.88 -16.79
C LEU A 151 -8.47 2.19 -16.45
N ILE A 152 -8.75 2.42 -15.17
CA ILE A 152 -9.58 3.53 -14.71
C ILE A 152 -8.83 4.86 -14.76
N PHE A 153 -7.55 4.89 -14.40
CA PHE A 153 -6.77 6.13 -14.34
C PHE A 153 -5.85 6.34 -15.54
N GLY A 154 -5.35 5.27 -16.17
CA GLY A 154 -4.33 5.32 -17.23
C GLY A 154 -4.65 6.19 -18.45
N PRO A 155 -5.88 6.16 -19.02
CA PRO A 155 -6.19 7.01 -20.19
C PRO A 155 -6.06 8.50 -19.88
N THR A 156 -6.39 8.95 -18.66
CA THR A 156 -6.18 10.35 -18.28
C THR A 156 -4.72 10.74 -18.15
N VAL A 157 -3.85 9.82 -17.72
CA VAL A 157 -2.41 10.05 -17.67
C VAL A 157 -1.87 10.31 -19.07
N ILE A 158 -2.22 9.44 -20.04
CA ILE A 158 -1.78 9.61 -21.43
C ILE A 158 -2.36 10.90 -22.03
N ALA A 159 -3.63 11.23 -21.74
CA ALA A 159 -4.24 12.47 -22.20
C ALA A 159 -3.53 13.71 -21.61
N GLY A 160 -3.14 13.67 -20.32
CA GLY A 160 -2.37 14.73 -19.67
C GLY A 160 -1.00 14.94 -20.30
N MET A 161 -0.27 13.84 -20.54
CA MET A 161 1.02 13.86 -21.25
C MET A 161 0.88 14.54 -22.62
N LEU A 162 -0.08 14.10 -23.43
CA LEU A 162 -0.30 14.61 -24.78
C LEU A 162 -0.83 16.06 -24.78
N SER A 163 -1.61 16.48 -23.79
CA SER A 163 -2.16 17.84 -23.71
C SER A 163 -1.08 18.91 -23.54
N VAL A 164 -0.05 18.61 -22.75
CA VAL A 164 1.12 19.49 -22.62
C VAL A 164 1.89 19.53 -23.95
N GLN A 165 2.12 18.38 -24.58
CA GLN A 165 2.83 18.32 -25.87
C GLN A 165 2.06 19.00 -27.00
N TYR A 166 0.73 18.91 -27.00
CA TYR A 166 -0.15 19.68 -27.89
C TYR A 166 0.04 21.18 -27.71
N SER A 167 0.15 21.65 -26.47
CA SER A 167 0.27 23.08 -26.16
C SER A 167 1.58 23.68 -26.66
N VAL A 168 2.69 22.93 -26.56
CA VAL A 168 4.03 23.38 -26.98
C VAL A 168 4.37 23.06 -28.44
N ASN A 169 3.55 22.27 -29.14
CA ASN A 169 3.80 21.94 -30.55
C ASN A 169 3.59 23.17 -31.44
N ASP A 170 4.65 23.73 -32.01
CA ASP A 170 4.54 24.86 -32.95
C ASP A 170 4.18 24.36 -34.37
N PRO A 171 3.03 24.75 -34.95
CA PRO A 171 2.65 24.38 -36.31
C PRO A 171 3.65 24.82 -37.39
N LYS A 172 4.45 25.84 -37.09
CA LYS A 172 5.45 26.41 -38.02
C LYS A 172 6.82 25.75 -37.88
N ALA A 173 7.07 25.05 -36.78
CA ALA A 173 8.33 24.36 -36.55
C ALA A 173 8.37 23.01 -37.28
N SER A 174 9.58 22.56 -37.63
CA SER A 174 9.78 21.22 -38.17
C SER A 174 9.38 20.17 -37.13
N THR A 175 8.43 19.29 -37.48
CA THR A 175 7.97 18.19 -36.61
C THR A 175 9.11 17.29 -36.16
N GLY A 176 10.07 17.01 -37.05
CA GLY A 176 11.29 16.28 -36.72
C GLY A 176 12.14 17.02 -35.68
N ALA A 177 12.42 18.31 -35.89
CA ALA A 177 13.24 19.09 -34.95
C ALA A 177 12.61 19.18 -33.56
N SER A 178 11.29 19.37 -33.49
CA SER A 178 10.55 19.34 -32.22
C SER A 178 10.60 17.96 -31.57
N GLU A 179 10.42 16.88 -32.35
CA GLU A 179 10.54 15.49 -31.89
C GLU A 179 11.93 15.20 -31.30
N LEU A 180 13.01 15.51 -32.04
CA LEU A 180 14.39 15.30 -31.58
C LEU A 180 14.70 16.17 -30.35
N SER A 181 14.21 17.42 -30.31
CA SER A 181 14.42 18.31 -29.18
C SER A 181 13.75 17.79 -27.90
N VAL A 182 12.53 17.25 -27.99
CA VAL A 182 11.85 16.60 -26.84
C VAL A 182 12.55 15.29 -26.47
N PHE A 183 13.01 14.50 -27.43
CA PHE A 183 13.74 13.26 -27.16
C PHE A 183 15.09 13.52 -26.46
N SER A 184 15.88 14.49 -26.95
CA SER A 184 17.08 14.99 -26.27
C SER A 184 16.74 15.59 -24.89
N GLY A 185 15.57 16.20 -24.76
CA GLY A 185 15.07 16.76 -23.51
C GLY A 185 14.83 15.69 -22.45
N LEU A 186 14.33 14.51 -22.83
CA LEU A 186 14.11 13.38 -21.93
C LEU A 186 15.45 12.91 -21.32
N LEU A 187 16.52 12.85 -22.12
CA LEU A 187 17.85 12.52 -21.61
C LEU A 187 18.30 13.51 -20.54
N ILE A 188 18.20 14.82 -20.82
CA ILE A 188 18.59 15.86 -19.86
C ILE A 188 17.70 15.81 -18.61
N PHE A 189 16.39 15.65 -18.77
CA PHE A 189 15.43 15.56 -17.68
C PHE A 189 15.80 14.44 -16.69
N PHE A 190 15.96 13.20 -17.18
CA PHE A 190 16.33 12.08 -16.32
C PHE A 190 17.75 12.20 -15.75
N THR A 191 18.68 12.82 -16.48
CA THR A 191 20.04 13.05 -15.99
C THR A 191 20.10 14.10 -14.87
N VAL A 192 19.29 15.16 -14.97
CA VAL A 192 19.15 16.16 -13.90
C VAL A 192 18.48 15.53 -12.67
N LEU A 193 17.40 14.77 -12.86
CA LEU A 193 16.77 14.02 -11.77
C LEU A 193 17.74 13.04 -11.12
N LEU A 194 18.57 12.35 -11.90
CA LEU A 194 19.63 11.48 -11.38
C LEU A 194 20.59 12.26 -10.48
N GLY A 195 21.06 13.43 -10.93
CA GLY A 195 21.93 14.29 -10.12
C GLY A 195 21.28 14.73 -8.81
N LEU A 196 19.99 15.12 -8.85
CA LEU A 196 19.22 15.48 -7.66
C LEU A 196 19.04 14.29 -6.72
N ALA A 197 18.76 13.10 -7.25
CA ALA A 197 18.60 11.89 -6.46
C ALA A 197 19.90 11.45 -5.78
N ILE A 198 21.05 11.61 -6.44
CA ILE A 198 22.38 11.40 -5.83
C ILE A 198 22.59 12.41 -4.68
N TYR A 199 22.31 13.69 -4.93
CA TYR A 199 22.46 14.74 -3.92
C TYR A 199 21.58 14.50 -2.68
N ALA A 200 20.35 14.05 -2.89
CA ALA A 200 19.41 13.70 -1.84
C ALA A 200 19.70 12.35 -1.16
N GLY A 201 20.71 11.59 -1.62
CA GLY A 201 21.05 10.28 -1.04
C GLY A 201 20.00 9.20 -1.30
N LEU A 202 19.21 9.31 -2.37
CA LEU A 202 18.15 8.36 -2.67
C LEU A 202 18.71 7.03 -3.18
N GLY A 203 18.46 5.96 -2.43
CA GLY A 203 18.86 4.59 -2.79
C GLY A 203 18.23 4.09 -4.11
N SER A 204 17.12 4.68 -4.54
CA SER A 204 16.41 4.36 -5.79
C SER A 204 16.95 5.11 -7.02
N SER A 205 18.03 5.89 -6.89
CA SER A 205 18.63 6.67 -7.99
C SER A 205 19.06 5.83 -9.19
N TYR A 206 19.27 4.52 -9.02
CA TYR A 206 19.59 3.60 -10.12
C TYR A 206 18.51 3.56 -11.19
N SER A 207 17.24 3.77 -10.82
CA SER A 207 16.11 3.77 -11.77
C SER A 207 16.21 4.93 -12.76
N LEU A 208 16.66 6.11 -12.29
CA LEU A 208 16.91 7.29 -13.11
C LEU A 208 18.17 7.10 -13.98
N ALA A 209 19.18 6.41 -13.45
CA ALA A 209 20.37 6.04 -14.22
C ALA A 209 20.05 5.11 -15.39
N MET A 210 19.11 4.17 -15.24
CA MET A 210 18.64 3.31 -16.33
C MET A 210 18.02 4.11 -17.48
N PHE A 211 17.21 5.13 -17.18
CA PHE A 211 16.69 6.04 -18.21
C PHE A 211 17.80 6.84 -18.87
N SER A 212 18.65 7.50 -18.09
CA SER A 212 19.75 8.33 -18.62
C SER A 212 20.67 7.50 -19.54
N PHE A 213 21.06 6.31 -19.11
CA PHE A 213 21.84 5.38 -19.93
C PHE A 213 21.12 4.95 -21.21
N SER A 214 19.85 4.55 -21.12
CA SER A 214 19.09 4.05 -22.27
C SER A 214 18.81 5.14 -23.32
N PHE A 215 18.47 6.35 -22.88
CA PHE A 215 18.30 7.50 -23.77
C PHE A 215 19.63 7.94 -24.41
N THR A 216 20.74 7.85 -23.68
CA THR A 216 22.08 8.10 -24.22
C THR A 216 22.41 7.13 -25.36
N ALA A 217 22.24 5.83 -25.12
CA ALA A 217 22.46 4.79 -26.11
C ALA A 217 21.53 4.96 -27.33
N ALA A 218 20.25 5.26 -27.09
CA ALA A 218 19.28 5.49 -28.15
C ALA A 218 19.62 6.70 -29.03
N LEU A 219 20.01 7.84 -28.45
CA LEU A 219 20.41 9.03 -29.21
C LEU A 219 21.71 8.81 -29.98
N ALA A 220 22.69 8.11 -29.39
CA ALA A 220 23.92 7.74 -30.09
C ALA A 220 23.63 6.82 -31.29
N PHE A 221 22.77 5.82 -31.09
CA PHE A 221 22.31 4.95 -32.17
C PHE A 221 21.52 5.71 -33.24
N ASN A 222 20.62 6.62 -32.84
CA ASN A 222 19.88 7.49 -33.75
C ASN A 222 20.82 8.24 -34.70
N ARG A 223 21.90 8.82 -34.15
CA ARG A 223 22.90 9.55 -34.92
C ARG A 223 23.58 8.68 -35.98
N ILE A 224 23.92 7.44 -35.63
CA ILE A 224 24.54 6.46 -36.55
C ILE A 224 23.56 6.11 -37.67
N ARG A 225 22.31 5.81 -37.34
CA ARG A 225 21.27 5.41 -38.32
C ARG A 225 20.92 6.53 -39.28
N VAL A 226 20.64 7.73 -38.76
CA VAL A 226 20.35 8.92 -39.58
C VAL A 226 21.56 9.29 -40.45
N GLY A 227 22.78 9.21 -39.90
CA GLY A 227 24.03 9.43 -40.65
C GLY A 227 24.24 8.43 -41.80
N THR A 228 23.93 7.15 -41.57
CA THR A 228 24.04 6.09 -42.59
C THR A 228 23.02 6.31 -43.71
N ARG A 229 21.79 6.70 -43.38
CA ARG A 229 20.73 6.98 -44.37
C ARG A 229 21.07 8.18 -45.27
N LYS A 230 21.73 9.21 -44.71
CA LYS A 230 22.23 10.36 -45.47
C LYS A 230 23.29 9.96 -46.51
N ARG A 231 24.15 8.99 -46.21
CA ARG A 231 25.21 8.52 -47.11
C ARG A 231 24.69 7.65 -48.26
N ILE A 232 23.55 6.99 -48.08
CA ILE A 232 22.92 6.12 -49.10
C ILE A 232 22.09 6.94 -50.08
N ASN A 233 21.41 7.99 -49.61
CA ASN A 233 20.52 8.83 -50.43
C ASN A 233 21.17 10.19 -50.75
N GLU A 234 22.17 10.22 -51.63
CA GLU A 234 22.82 11.47 -52.07
C GLU A 234 21.93 12.37 -52.96
N GLN A 235 20.71 11.96 -53.32
CA GLN A 235 19.82 12.70 -54.25
C GLN A 235 18.47 13.18 -53.68
N VAL A 236 18.21 13.16 -52.37
CA VAL A 236 16.94 13.67 -51.82
C VAL A 236 17.17 14.65 -50.67
N GLU A 237 16.71 15.89 -50.89
CA GLU A 237 16.59 17.07 -49.99
C GLU A 237 17.31 17.04 -48.63
N GLN A 238 18.37 17.86 -48.56
CA GLN A 238 19.35 17.90 -47.47
C GLN A 238 18.89 18.52 -46.14
N ALA A 239 17.65 19.03 -46.01
CA ALA A 239 17.22 19.75 -44.80
C ALA A 239 16.27 18.96 -43.87
N VAL A 240 15.52 17.97 -44.38
CA VAL A 240 14.45 17.29 -43.63
C VAL A 240 14.96 16.10 -42.80
N VAL A 241 16.09 15.49 -43.18
CA VAL A 241 16.60 14.24 -42.57
C VAL A 241 17.51 14.51 -41.35
N VAL A 242 18.01 15.73 -41.16
CA VAL A 242 19.05 16.04 -40.17
C VAL A 242 18.54 16.06 -38.73
N ASN A 243 17.25 16.36 -38.54
CA ASN A 243 16.65 16.52 -37.22
C ASN A 243 15.56 15.49 -36.93
N ALA A 244 15.60 14.29 -37.52
CA ALA A 244 14.59 13.26 -37.30
C ALA A 244 15.03 12.20 -36.28
N VAL A 245 14.06 11.56 -35.62
CA VAL A 245 14.29 10.36 -34.80
C VAL A 245 13.97 9.12 -35.64
N ASP A 246 14.83 8.11 -35.69
CA ASP A 246 14.52 6.85 -36.36
C ASP A 246 13.51 6.02 -35.53
N PHE A 247 12.63 5.25 -36.18
CA PHE A 247 11.66 4.41 -35.46
C PHE A 247 12.34 3.38 -34.55
N SER A 248 13.50 2.85 -34.96
CA SER A 248 14.26 1.89 -34.14
C SER A 248 14.83 2.50 -32.85
N THR A 249 15.00 3.83 -32.81
CA THR A 249 15.38 4.56 -31.58
C THR A 249 14.31 4.43 -30.49
N TYR A 250 13.02 4.34 -30.89
CA TYR A 250 11.90 4.09 -29.96
C TYR A 250 11.80 2.65 -29.47
N LEU A 251 12.59 1.72 -30.02
CA LEU A 251 12.73 0.38 -29.46
C LEU A 251 13.84 0.35 -28.40
N ILE A 252 14.94 1.08 -28.63
CA ILE A 252 16.13 1.06 -27.76
C ILE A 252 15.90 1.87 -26.48
N ALA A 253 15.37 3.09 -26.59
CA ALA A 253 15.19 3.96 -25.43
C ALA A 253 14.34 3.36 -24.31
N PRO A 254 13.17 2.75 -24.58
CA PRO A 254 12.36 2.13 -23.55
C PRO A 254 12.83 0.72 -23.14
N ALA A 255 13.66 0.03 -23.92
CA ALA A 255 13.91 -1.42 -23.74
C ALA A 255 14.25 -1.85 -22.31
N ILE A 256 15.17 -1.14 -21.64
CA ILE A 256 15.54 -1.44 -20.25
C ILE A 256 14.53 -0.81 -19.27
N PRO A 257 14.34 0.52 -19.25
CA PRO A 257 13.54 1.15 -18.21
C PRO A 257 12.07 0.77 -18.29
N THR A 258 11.46 0.68 -19.47
CA THR A 258 10.05 0.32 -19.60
C THR A 258 9.78 -1.11 -19.16
N THR A 259 10.65 -2.07 -19.51
CA THR A 259 10.50 -3.45 -19.02
C THR A 259 10.64 -3.52 -17.51
N TYR A 260 11.61 -2.81 -16.94
CA TYR A 260 11.80 -2.73 -15.50
C TYR A 260 10.58 -2.13 -14.80
N PHE A 261 10.11 -0.97 -15.26
CA PHE A 261 8.95 -0.30 -14.67
C PHE A 261 7.64 -1.07 -14.90
N ALA A 262 7.47 -1.77 -16.02
CA ALA A 262 6.33 -2.66 -16.22
C ALA A 262 6.32 -3.81 -15.20
N SER A 263 7.48 -4.42 -14.90
CA SER A 263 7.57 -5.44 -13.84
C SER A 263 7.28 -4.86 -12.45
N ILE A 264 7.81 -3.67 -12.15
CA ILE A 264 7.51 -2.96 -10.89
C ILE A 264 6.02 -2.65 -10.79
N THR A 265 5.40 -2.20 -11.87
CA THR A 265 3.97 -1.88 -11.89
C THR A 265 3.13 -3.10 -11.57
N TYR A 266 3.45 -4.24 -12.18
CA TYR A 266 2.77 -5.49 -11.86
C TYR A 266 2.89 -5.83 -10.36
N ILE A 267 4.11 -5.86 -9.82
CA ILE A 267 4.36 -6.21 -8.41
C ILE A 267 3.70 -5.21 -7.45
N LEU A 268 3.83 -3.91 -7.71
CA LEU A 268 3.29 -2.89 -6.81
C LEU A 268 1.77 -2.90 -6.81
N ILE A 269 1.13 -3.08 -7.95
CA ILE A 269 -0.33 -3.09 -8.04
C ILE A 269 -0.90 -4.36 -7.41
N ASP A 270 -0.28 -5.51 -7.64
CA ASP A 270 -0.66 -6.80 -7.04
C ASP A 270 -0.65 -6.74 -5.50
N VAL A 271 0.31 -6.02 -4.94
CA VAL A 271 0.39 -5.79 -3.48
C VAL A 271 -0.56 -4.70 -3.02
N LEU A 272 -0.57 -3.57 -3.71
CA LEU A 272 -1.21 -2.34 -3.24
C LEU A 272 -2.72 -2.46 -3.23
N VAL A 273 -3.31 -3.16 -4.22
CA VAL A 273 -4.75 -3.34 -4.26
C VAL A 273 -5.24 -4.06 -2.98
N PRO A 274 -4.77 -5.27 -2.62
CA PRO A 274 -5.15 -5.90 -1.36
C PRO A 274 -4.87 -5.07 -0.10
N LEU A 275 -3.74 -4.34 -0.09
CA LEU A 275 -3.30 -3.52 1.05
C LEU A 275 -4.27 -2.37 1.33
N THR A 276 -4.71 -1.69 0.28
CA THR A 276 -5.61 -0.53 0.42
C THR A 276 -6.95 -0.86 1.06
N GLY A 277 -7.45 -2.08 0.91
CA GLY A 277 -8.65 -2.53 1.63
C GLY A 277 -8.43 -2.79 3.13
N ARG A 278 -7.20 -2.63 3.63
CA ARG A 278 -6.83 -2.80 5.04
C ARG A 278 -6.43 -1.49 5.71
N MET A 279 -6.33 -0.38 4.98
CA MET A 279 -5.80 0.89 5.50
C MET A 279 -6.79 1.69 6.36
N GLY A 280 -8.02 1.22 6.52
CA GLY A 280 -9.05 1.91 7.30
C GLY A 280 -9.89 2.89 6.47
N PRO A 281 -11.05 3.30 7.01
CA PRO A 281 -12.02 4.11 6.27
C PRO A 281 -11.61 5.57 6.08
N SER A 282 -10.67 6.07 6.89
CA SER A 282 -10.19 7.46 6.87
C SER A 282 -8.98 7.67 5.93
N ALA A 283 -8.39 6.60 5.40
CA ALA A 283 -7.29 6.69 4.45
C ALA A 283 -7.74 7.37 3.13
N THR A 284 -6.82 7.82 2.28
CA THR A 284 -7.14 8.38 0.95
C THR A 284 -6.72 7.42 -0.16
N VAL A 285 -7.22 6.19 -0.10
CA VAL A 285 -6.72 5.07 -0.93
C VAL A 285 -6.96 5.28 -2.43
N ASP A 286 -8.05 5.95 -2.83
CA ASP A 286 -8.32 6.30 -4.23
C ASP A 286 -7.26 7.26 -4.80
N HIS A 287 -6.85 8.28 -4.03
CA HIS A 287 -5.79 9.21 -4.44
C HIS A 287 -4.41 8.54 -4.44
N LEU A 288 -4.19 7.59 -3.51
CA LEU A 288 -2.97 6.79 -3.44
C LEU A 288 -2.83 5.90 -4.69
N ALA A 289 -3.90 5.19 -5.07
CA ALA A 289 -3.91 4.38 -6.29
C ALA A 289 -3.75 5.25 -7.56
N ALA A 290 -4.42 6.40 -7.60
CA ALA A 290 -4.31 7.35 -8.71
C ALA A 290 -2.86 7.86 -8.90
N GLY A 291 -2.21 8.30 -7.82
CA GLY A 291 -0.82 8.79 -7.86
C GLY A 291 0.20 7.71 -8.21
N LEU A 292 -0.04 6.46 -7.77
CA LEU A 292 0.81 5.34 -8.15
C LEU A 292 0.71 5.04 -9.65
N VAL A 293 -0.51 4.91 -10.18
CA VAL A 293 -0.75 4.61 -11.60
C VAL A 293 -0.18 5.70 -12.48
N GLU A 294 -0.33 6.97 -12.09
CA GLU A 294 0.24 8.11 -12.78
C GLU A 294 1.77 8.03 -12.86
N LEU A 295 2.45 7.95 -11.72
CA LEU A 295 3.92 7.90 -11.66
C LEU A 295 4.45 6.75 -12.51
N LEU A 296 3.89 5.56 -12.33
CA LEU A 296 4.31 4.36 -13.04
C LEU A 296 4.02 4.44 -14.54
N SER A 297 2.84 4.92 -14.93
CA SER A 297 2.48 5.06 -16.36
C SER A 297 3.36 6.08 -17.08
N PHE A 298 3.72 7.19 -16.41
CA PHE A 298 4.68 8.15 -16.96
C PHE A 298 6.05 7.50 -17.20
N LEU A 299 6.55 6.71 -16.23
CA LEU A 299 7.85 6.04 -16.30
C LEU A 299 7.86 4.87 -17.30
N ILE A 300 6.73 4.22 -17.55
CA ILE A 300 6.62 3.17 -18.58
C ILE A 300 6.82 3.75 -19.98
N CYS A 301 6.26 4.92 -20.31
CA CYS A 301 6.30 5.43 -21.68
C CYS A 301 6.72 6.92 -21.86
N PRO A 302 7.84 7.40 -21.30
CA PRO A 302 8.31 8.77 -21.56
C PRO A 302 8.55 9.09 -23.05
N PRO A 303 9.06 8.17 -23.91
CA PRO A 303 9.28 8.46 -25.33
C PRO A 303 8.01 8.88 -26.09
N LEU A 304 6.82 8.57 -25.58
CA LEU A 304 5.56 9.02 -26.17
C LEU A 304 5.49 10.56 -26.31
N LEU A 305 6.11 11.29 -25.38
CA LEU A 305 6.16 12.76 -25.42
C LEU A 305 6.84 13.27 -26.69
N ALA A 306 7.96 12.66 -27.07
CA ALA A 306 8.67 12.99 -28.31
C ALA A 306 7.90 12.49 -29.53
N PHE A 307 7.42 11.24 -29.48
CA PHE A 307 6.72 10.59 -30.59
C PHE A 307 5.46 11.36 -31.03
N ALA A 308 4.77 12.02 -30.10
CA ALA A 308 3.61 12.84 -30.39
C ALA A 308 3.89 13.94 -31.44
N HIS A 309 5.07 14.56 -31.41
CA HIS A 309 5.45 15.66 -32.31
C HIS A 309 5.58 15.22 -33.77
N ARG A 310 5.77 13.93 -34.04
CA ARG A 310 5.83 13.36 -35.39
C ARG A 310 4.55 13.57 -36.20
N PHE A 311 3.40 13.52 -35.54
CA PHE A 311 2.09 13.53 -36.19
C PHE A 311 1.47 14.93 -36.28
N GLY A 312 2.04 15.91 -35.58
CA GLY A 312 1.57 17.30 -35.55
C GLY A 312 0.27 17.50 -34.74
N ARG A 313 -0.07 18.78 -34.49
CA ARG A 313 -1.21 19.18 -33.65
C ARG A 313 -2.56 18.50 -33.94
N PRO A 314 -3.04 18.34 -35.19
CA PRO A 314 -4.38 17.81 -35.41
C PRO A 314 -4.52 16.35 -34.99
N ILE A 315 -3.45 15.55 -35.17
CA ILE A 315 -3.46 14.15 -34.74
C ILE A 315 -3.32 14.05 -33.22
N ILE A 316 -2.46 14.87 -32.60
CA ILE A 316 -2.36 14.92 -31.13
C ILE A 316 -3.72 15.28 -30.51
N LEU A 317 -4.40 16.30 -31.03
CA LEU A 317 -5.73 16.69 -30.55
C LEU A 317 -6.74 15.56 -30.72
N LYS A 318 -6.75 14.88 -31.87
CA LYS A 318 -7.62 13.71 -32.11
C LYS A 318 -7.37 12.60 -31.10
N LEU A 319 -6.11 12.30 -30.78
CA LEU A 319 -5.74 11.29 -29.78
C LEU A 319 -6.21 11.69 -28.38
N ILE A 320 -6.02 12.95 -27.97
CA ILE A 320 -6.52 13.47 -26.69
C ILE A 320 -8.04 13.32 -26.62
N THR A 321 -8.76 13.73 -27.67
CA THR A 321 -10.22 13.61 -27.71
C THR A 321 -10.68 12.15 -27.60
N ILE A 322 -10.03 11.22 -28.30
CA ILE A 322 -10.34 9.79 -28.21
C ILE A 322 -10.10 9.26 -26.79
N LEU A 323 -8.96 9.62 -26.17
CA LEU A 323 -8.63 9.19 -24.81
C LEU A 323 -9.61 9.74 -23.78
N LEU A 324 -10.01 11.02 -23.90
CA LEU A 324 -10.99 11.62 -22.99
C LEU A 324 -12.40 11.04 -23.19
N LEU A 325 -12.81 10.77 -24.44
CA LEU A 325 -14.08 10.07 -24.70
C LEU A 325 -14.06 8.65 -24.14
N ALA A 326 -12.97 7.91 -24.36
CA ALA A 326 -12.77 6.59 -23.77
C ALA A 326 -12.82 6.66 -22.24
N GLN A 327 -12.17 7.66 -21.63
CA GLN A 327 -12.22 7.87 -20.20
C GLN A 327 -13.64 8.12 -19.70
N VAL A 328 -14.42 8.97 -20.36
CA VAL A 328 -15.82 9.20 -19.98
C VAL A 328 -16.61 7.90 -20.04
N LEU A 329 -16.42 7.09 -21.08
CA LEU A 329 -17.08 5.78 -21.20
C LEU A 329 -16.65 4.81 -20.08
N ILE A 330 -15.36 4.74 -19.77
CA ILE A 330 -14.82 3.91 -18.68
C ILE A 330 -15.40 4.36 -17.34
N THR A 331 -15.43 5.67 -17.08
CA THR A 331 -16.01 6.23 -15.85
C THR A 331 -17.50 5.90 -15.75
N LEU A 332 -18.28 6.13 -16.81
CA LEU A 332 -19.71 5.78 -16.82
C LEU A 332 -19.94 4.29 -16.61
N PHE A 333 -19.16 3.44 -17.29
CA PHE A 333 -19.23 2.00 -17.11
C PHE A 333 -18.87 1.59 -15.67
N SER A 334 -17.81 2.17 -15.10
CA SER A 334 -17.41 1.90 -13.72
C SER A 334 -18.51 2.26 -12.73
N LEU A 335 -19.16 3.40 -12.92
CA LEU A 335 -20.23 3.87 -12.04
C LEU A 335 -21.50 3.01 -12.14
N VAL A 336 -21.75 2.30 -13.24
CA VAL A 336 -23.00 1.54 -13.43
C VAL A 336 -22.80 0.03 -13.23
N ALA A 337 -21.71 -0.51 -13.76
CA ALA A 337 -21.52 -1.95 -13.91
C ALA A 337 -20.46 -2.54 -12.97
N LEU A 338 -19.49 -1.75 -12.51
CA LEU A 338 -18.45 -2.29 -11.64
C LEU A 338 -18.90 -2.29 -10.19
N THR A 339 -18.72 -3.44 -9.55
CA THR A 339 -18.77 -3.57 -8.11
C THR A 339 -17.34 -3.64 -7.59
N PRO A 340 -16.96 -2.76 -6.63
CA PRO A 340 -15.60 -2.74 -6.11
C PRO A 340 -15.25 -4.00 -5.31
N TYR A 341 -16.24 -4.74 -4.83
CA TYR A 341 -16.04 -5.90 -3.97
C TYR A 341 -16.60 -7.17 -4.60
N ASP A 342 -15.87 -8.27 -4.46
CA ASP A 342 -16.26 -9.61 -4.92
C ASP A 342 -15.81 -10.69 -3.93
N HIS A 343 -15.87 -11.97 -4.33
CA HIS A 343 -15.50 -13.08 -3.46
C HIS A 343 -13.99 -13.10 -3.12
N MET A 344 -13.13 -12.61 -4.00
CA MET A 344 -11.68 -12.53 -3.79
C MET A 344 -11.27 -11.22 -3.12
N HIS A 345 -12.07 -10.16 -3.28
CA HIS A 345 -11.90 -8.83 -2.72
C HIS A 345 -13.09 -8.46 -1.80
N PRO A 346 -13.30 -9.21 -0.70
CA PRO A 346 -14.44 -8.98 0.17
C PRO A 346 -14.27 -7.70 1.00
N LYS A 347 -15.40 -7.08 1.33
CA LYS A 347 -15.44 -6.10 2.42
C LYS A 347 -15.14 -6.79 3.75
N ARG A 348 -14.35 -6.14 4.58
CA ARG A 348 -13.89 -6.60 5.88
C ARG A 348 -14.63 -5.85 6.98
N MET A 349 -15.34 -6.63 7.78
CA MET A 349 -16.08 -6.17 8.95
C MET A 349 -15.55 -6.95 10.16
N PHE A 350 -15.28 -6.23 11.24
CA PHE A 350 -14.87 -6.80 12.51
C PHE A 350 -16.01 -6.64 13.51
N ILE A 351 -16.31 -7.72 14.19
CA ILE A 351 -17.37 -7.77 15.20
C ILE A 351 -16.73 -8.36 16.45
N GLN A 352 -16.83 -7.62 17.53
CA GLN A 352 -16.36 -8.07 18.82
C GLN A 352 -17.45 -7.88 19.86
N HIS A 353 -17.65 -8.90 20.68
CA HIS A 353 -18.53 -8.81 21.84
C HIS A 353 -17.65 -8.81 23.08
N LEU A 354 -17.62 -7.69 23.79
CA LEU A 354 -16.89 -7.51 25.03
C LEU A 354 -17.84 -7.60 26.21
N CYS A 355 -17.37 -8.26 27.27
CA CYS A 355 -18.04 -8.32 28.56
C CYS A 355 -17.06 -7.82 29.61
N ASP A 356 -17.44 -6.79 30.35
CA ASP A 356 -16.66 -6.33 31.49
C ASP A 356 -16.81 -7.35 32.62
N ALA A 357 -15.70 -7.99 33.01
CA ALA A 357 -15.69 -8.99 34.06
C ALA A 357 -16.02 -8.42 35.46
N THR A 358 -15.93 -7.11 35.65
CA THR A 358 -16.22 -6.45 36.92
C THR A 358 -17.69 -6.08 37.02
N SER A 359 -18.24 -5.46 35.99
CA SER A 359 -19.63 -4.99 35.98
C SER A 359 -20.63 -6.00 35.40
N GLY A 360 -20.17 -6.92 34.56
CA GLY A 360 -21.00 -7.83 33.77
C GLY A 360 -21.73 -7.14 32.62
N GLU A 361 -21.46 -5.85 32.39
CA GLU A 361 -21.99 -5.10 31.26
C GLU A 361 -21.35 -5.60 29.97
N THR A 362 -22.11 -5.54 28.89
CA THR A 362 -21.72 -6.09 27.60
C THR A 362 -21.85 -5.03 26.53
N ALA A 363 -20.91 -5.03 25.60
CA ALA A 363 -20.95 -4.15 24.45
C ALA A 363 -20.52 -4.90 23.20
N VAL A 364 -21.16 -4.55 22.09
CA VAL A 364 -20.78 -5.03 20.76
C VAL A 364 -20.05 -3.91 20.04
N TYR A 365 -18.82 -4.20 19.63
CA TYR A 365 -17.95 -3.35 18.85
C TYR A 365 -18.04 -3.79 17.40
N LEU A 366 -18.33 -2.85 16.52
CA LEU A 366 -18.43 -3.05 15.09
C LEU A 366 -17.42 -2.14 14.41
N ALA A 367 -16.55 -2.70 13.58
CA ALA A 367 -15.53 -1.96 12.85
C ALA A 367 -15.46 -2.41 11.39
N HIS A 368 -14.83 -1.57 10.56
CA HIS A 368 -14.57 -1.87 9.16
C HIS A 368 -13.26 -1.25 8.70
N THR A 369 -12.56 -1.89 7.77
CA THR A 369 -11.33 -1.34 7.18
C THR A 369 -11.54 -0.72 5.81
N ASP A 370 -12.60 -1.07 5.10
CA ASP A 370 -12.84 -0.60 3.74
C ASP A 370 -13.65 0.70 3.70
N GLN A 371 -13.44 1.48 2.64
CA GLN A 371 -14.14 2.73 2.43
C GLN A 371 -15.56 2.53 1.90
N GLY A 372 -16.48 3.36 2.38
CA GLY A 372 -17.85 3.46 1.88
C GLY A 372 -18.90 3.48 2.99
N ALA A 373 -20.16 3.64 2.58
CA ALA A 373 -21.29 3.75 3.50
C ALA A 373 -21.66 2.40 4.13
N ILE A 374 -21.00 2.04 5.24
CA ILE A 374 -21.38 0.85 6.04
C ILE A 374 -22.53 1.13 7.00
N TYR A 375 -22.74 2.40 7.36
CA TYR A 375 -23.69 2.78 8.41
C TYR A 375 -25.11 2.33 8.05
N ASN A 376 -25.62 2.75 6.89
CA ASN A 376 -26.97 2.40 6.46
C ASN A 376 -27.17 0.91 6.16
N SER A 377 -26.11 0.23 5.72
CA SER A 377 -26.20 -1.16 5.27
C SER A 377 -26.05 -2.17 6.41
N PHE A 378 -25.32 -1.82 7.47
CA PHE A 378 -24.98 -2.75 8.54
C PHE A 378 -25.21 -2.18 9.95
N ILE A 379 -24.77 -0.96 10.23
CA ILE A 379 -24.90 -0.38 11.58
C ILE A 379 -26.37 -0.10 11.92
N ALA A 380 -27.11 0.56 11.05
CA ALA A 380 -28.50 0.96 11.30
C ALA A 380 -29.44 -0.23 11.62
N PRO A 381 -29.38 -1.37 10.90
CA PRO A 381 -30.12 -2.57 11.30
C PRO A 381 -29.74 -3.12 12.68
N VAL A 382 -28.45 -3.06 13.05
CA VAL A 382 -28.00 -3.52 14.36
C VAL A 382 -28.43 -2.56 15.46
N GLU A 383 -28.42 -1.26 15.20
CA GLU A 383 -28.92 -0.25 16.14
C GLU A 383 -30.40 -0.44 16.46
N GLN A 384 -31.20 -0.81 15.44
CA GLN A 384 -32.62 -1.12 15.61
C GLN A 384 -32.83 -2.33 16.51
N LEU A 385 -31.90 -3.28 16.54
CA LEU A 385 -32.00 -4.51 17.33
C LEU A 385 -31.45 -4.35 18.75
N LEU A 386 -30.28 -3.72 18.89
CA LEU A 386 -29.47 -3.77 20.11
C LEU A 386 -29.45 -2.44 20.89
N GLY A 387 -29.74 -1.31 20.25
CA GLY A 387 -29.66 0.02 20.83
C GLY A 387 -28.74 0.96 20.05
N THR A 388 -28.68 2.22 20.45
CA THR A 388 -27.92 3.27 19.76
C THR A 388 -26.42 2.97 19.76
N ALA A 389 -25.76 3.10 18.60
CA ALA A 389 -24.32 2.99 18.50
C ALA A 389 -23.64 4.32 18.81
N VAL A 390 -22.51 4.25 19.50
CA VAL A 390 -21.58 5.35 19.71
C VAL A 390 -20.43 5.20 18.73
N TYR A 391 -20.26 6.16 17.84
CA TYR A 391 -19.11 6.21 16.94
C TYR A 391 -17.88 6.65 17.71
N LYS A 392 -16.79 5.92 17.54
CA LYS A 392 -15.51 6.10 18.19
C LYS A 392 -14.40 6.07 17.16
N THR A 393 -13.44 6.97 17.32
CA THR A 393 -12.36 7.14 16.32
C THR A 393 -11.10 6.48 16.81
N SER A 394 -10.36 5.88 15.87
CA SER A 394 -9.04 5.29 16.12
C SER A 394 -8.01 6.24 16.75
N LYS A 395 -8.20 7.56 16.61
CA LYS A 395 -7.30 8.56 17.20
C LYS A 395 -7.56 8.80 18.69
N GLU A 396 -8.82 8.76 19.12
CA GLU A 396 -9.24 9.07 20.48
C GLU A 396 -9.36 7.80 21.33
N ASP A 397 -9.79 6.69 20.73
CA ASP A 397 -10.13 5.43 21.40
C ASP A 397 -9.20 4.28 20.98
N LYS A 398 -7.89 4.47 21.13
CA LYS A 398 -6.86 3.51 20.67
C LYS A 398 -6.95 2.13 21.33
N ASP A 399 -7.52 2.08 22.54
CA ASP A 399 -7.54 0.87 23.37
C ASP A 399 -8.76 -0.02 23.14
N ASP A 400 -9.70 0.38 22.27
CA ASP A 400 -10.95 -0.35 22.07
C ASP A 400 -10.75 -1.70 21.36
N TRP A 401 -9.82 -1.78 20.40
CA TRP A 401 -9.58 -2.98 19.57
C TRP A 401 -8.43 -3.86 20.03
N ASN A 402 -7.72 -3.36 21.03
CA ASN A 402 -6.54 -3.91 21.66
C ASN A 402 -6.73 -5.37 22.14
N SER A 403 -7.98 -5.78 22.32
CA SER A 403 -8.41 -7.12 22.70
C SER A 403 -8.39 -8.18 21.57
N VAL A 404 -8.42 -7.77 20.30
CA VAL A 404 -8.25 -8.67 19.13
C VAL A 404 -6.85 -8.51 18.54
N PHE A 405 -6.34 -7.28 18.49
CA PHE A 405 -4.99 -6.93 18.06
C PHE A 405 -4.84 -5.41 18.26
N SER A 406 -3.63 -4.87 18.45
CA SER A 406 -3.43 -3.40 18.51
C SER A 406 -3.61 -2.76 17.12
N ILE A 407 -4.84 -2.71 16.61
CA ILE A 407 -5.19 -2.08 15.34
C ILE A 407 -5.54 -0.62 15.60
N GLU A 408 -4.53 0.24 15.61
CA GLU A 408 -4.66 1.67 15.93
C GLU A 408 -5.25 2.53 14.80
N PHE A 409 -5.78 1.95 13.72
CA PHE A 409 -6.24 2.69 12.53
C PHE A 409 -7.69 2.43 12.11
N ILE A 410 -8.45 1.67 12.91
CA ILE A 410 -9.86 1.37 12.60
C ILE A 410 -10.80 2.13 13.52
N ASP A 411 -11.78 2.80 12.92
CA ASP A 411 -12.89 3.41 13.64
C ASP A 411 -13.97 2.38 13.96
N SER A 412 -14.69 2.58 15.06
CA SER A 412 -15.70 1.64 15.54
C SER A 412 -17.01 2.26 15.96
N TYR A 413 -18.05 1.45 15.88
CA TYR A 413 -19.38 1.70 16.40
C TYR A 413 -19.58 0.76 17.58
N VAL A 414 -19.75 1.33 18.78
CA VAL A 414 -19.91 0.58 20.02
C VAL A 414 -21.36 0.67 20.45
N ILE A 415 -22.00 -0.48 20.64
CA ILE A 415 -23.38 -0.59 21.10
C ILE A 415 -23.37 -1.24 22.46
N ASP A 416 -23.84 -0.53 23.48
CA ASP A 416 -24.12 -1.12 24.78
C ASP A 416 -25.32 -2.08 24.66
N THR A 417 -25.06 -3.37 24.84
CA THR A 417 -26.09 -4.42 24.76
C THR A 417 -26.79 -4.68 26.08
N THR A 418 -26.37 -4.01 27.16
CA THR A 418 -26.95 -4.16 28.50
C THR A 418 -28.45 -3.86 28.53
N PRO A 419 -28.97 -2.78 27.93
CA PRO A 419 -30.42 -2.51 27.90
C PRO A 419 -31.19 -3.59 27.16
N PHE A 420 -30.65 -4.09 26.03
CA PHE A 420 -31.23 -5.18 25.28
C PHE A 420 -31.32 -6.46 26.13
N ILE A 421 -30.24 -6.87 26.80
CA ILE A 421 -30.22 -8.04 27.68
C ILE A 421 -31.25 -7.92 28.80
N ARG A 422 -31.33 -6.74 29.43
CA ARG A 422 -32.32 -6.44 30.49
C ARG A 422 -33.75 -6.54 29.96
N SER A 423 -34.01 -6.16 28.70
CA SER A 423 -35.34 -6.30 28.08
C SER A 423 -35.73 -7.75 27.75
N GLN A 424 -34.75 -8.62 27.47
CA GLN A 424 -34.97 -10.01 27.07
C GLN A 424 -35.05 -10.98 28.26
N THR A 425 -34.66 -10.56 29.46
CA THR A 425 -34.73 -11.41 30.65
C THR A 425 -36.15 -11.51 31.21
N THR A 426 -36.55 -12.70 31.63
CA THR A 426 -37.81 -12.92 32.36
C THR A 426 -37.68 -12.55 33.84
N ASN A 427 -36.46 -12.35 34.33
CA ASN A 427 -36.19 -12.01 35.72
C ASN A 427 -36.33 -10.50 35.97
N LYS A 428 -37.43 -10.10 36.62
CA LYS A 428 -37.73 -8.70 36.93
C LYS A 428 -36.62 -7.99 37.72
N THR A 429 -35.93 -8.71 38.60
CA THR A 429 -34.82 -8.14 39.40
C THR A 429 -33.66 -7.72 38.50
N ILE A 430 -33.38 -8.46 37.43
CA ILE A 430 -32.32 -8.10 36.46
C ILE A 430 -32.81 -7.00 35.51
N ALA A 431 -34.06 -7.09 35.07
CA ALA A 431 -34.65 -6.13 34.13
C ALA A 431 -34.72 -4.69 34.68
N GLU A 432 -35.05 -4.54 35.98
CA GLU A 432 -35.29 -3.23 36.61
C GLU A 432 -34.10 -2.69 37.42
N SER A 433 -33.04 -3.48 37.60
CA SER A 433 -31.91 -3.10 38.45
C SER A 433 -30.99 -2.07 37.80
N THR A 434 -30.39 -1.20 38.61
CA THR A 434 -29.31 -0.28 38.21
C THR A 434 -27.93 -0.73 38.69
N VAL A 435 -27.84 -1.84 39.44
CA VAL A 435 -26.55 -2.39 39.90
C VAL A 435 -25.88 -3.23 38.80
N PRO A 436 -24.55 -3.42 38.89
CA PRO A 436 -23.81 -4.32 38.00
C PRO A 436 -24.49 -5.68 37.81
N LEU A 437 -24.48 -6.19 36.59
CA LEU A 437 -25.02 -7.51 36.26
C LEU A 437 -24.31 -8.64 37.02
N THR A 438 -23.01 -8.48 37.29
CA THR A 438 -22.22 -9.40 38.12
C THR A 438 -22.78 -9.60 39.53
N ASP A 439 -23.42 -8.59 40.12
CA ASP A 439 -24.04 -8.70 41.45
C ASP A 439 -25.35 -9.49 41.44
N LEU A 440 -25.97 -9.62 40.26
CA LEU A 440 -27.29 -10.22 40.07
C LEU A 440 -27.23 -11.65 39.52
N ILE A 441 -26.11 -12.01 38.89
CA ILE A 441 -25.91 -13.31 38.26
C ILE A 441 -25.18 -14.25 39.23
N LYS A 442 -25.56 -15.53 39.21
CA LYS A 442 -24.92 -16.54 40.05
C LYS A 442 -23.58 -16.96 39.42
N ASN A 443 -22.50 -16.85 40.19
CA ASN A 443 -21.12 -17.18 39.78
C ASN A 443 -20.63 -16.39 38.54
N PRO A 444 -20.65 -15.05 38.54
CA PRO A 444 -20.13 -14.29 37.41
C PRO A 444 -18.62 -14.50 37.25
N SER A 445 -18.07 -14.16 36.09
CA SER A 445 -16.62 -13.99 35.98
C SER A 445 -16.17 -12.94 37.00
N ARG A 446 -15.05 -13.18 37.68
CA ARG A 446 -14.53 -12.26 38.70
C ARG A 446 -13.02 -12.14 38.59
N LEU A 447 -12.55 -10.90 38.51
CA LEU A 447 -11.14 -10.58 38.69
C LEU A 447 -10.88 -10.29 40.17
N THR A 448 -10.09 -11.13 40.82
CA THR A 448 -9.69 -10.97 42.22
C THR A 448 -8.17 -10.93 42.31
N ALA A 449 -7.65 -10.44 43.45
CA ALA A 449 -6.25 -10.55 43.79
C ALA A 449 -6.11 -11.34 45.09
N GLU A 450 -5.35 -12.42 45.05
CA GLU A 450 -5.07 -13.28 46.19
C GLU A 450 -3.60 -13.12 46.63
N ASN A 451 -3.25 -13.69 47.79
CA ASN A 451 -1.87 -13.73 48.32
C ASN A 451 -1.17 -12.35 48.38
N ILE A 452 -1.93 -11.29 48.64
CA ILE A 452 -1.40 -9.94 48.75
C ILE A 452 -0.53 -9.85 50.01
N SER A 453 0.75 -9.56 49.83
CA SER A 453 1.71 -9.36 50.93
C SER A 453 2.68 -8.25 50.60
N TYR A 454 3.09 -7.50 51.62
CA TYR A 454 4.12 -6.46 51.51
C TYR A 454 5.14 -6.65 52.62
N ASP A 455 6.41 -6.72 52.23
CA ASP A 455 7.53 -6.77 53.16
C ASP A 455 8.13 -5.36 53.30
N SER A 456 7.98 -4.78 54.49
CA SER A 456 8.46 -3.43 54.79
C SER A 456 9.98 -3.30 54.91
N LEU A 457 10.71 -4.42 55.05
CA LEU A 457 12.18 -4.42 55.14
C LEU A 457 12.82 -4.45 53.75
N THR A 458 12.22 -5.18 52.81
CA THR A 458 12.73 -5.32 51.44
C THR A 458 12.04 -4.40 50.44
N GLY A 459 10.89 -3.83 50.79
CA GLY A 459 10.04 -3.04 49.90
C GLY A 459 9.31 -3.88 48.86
N LEU A 460 9.34 -5.21 48.93
CA LEU A 460 8.72 -6.09 47.94
C LEU A 460 7.23 -6.28 48.24
N ARG A 461 6.39 -6.11 47.21
CA ARG A 461 4.98 -6.49 47.23
C ARG A 461 4.75 -7.70 46.33
N LYS A 462 4.02 -8.68 46.85
CA LYS A 462 3.56 -9.84 46.10
C LYS A 462 2.05 -9.86 46.04
N MET A 463 1.50 -10.25 44.91
CA MET A 463 0.07 -10.52 44.75
C MET A 463 -0.15 -11.48 43.59
N THR A 464 -1.28 -12.16 43.63
CA THR A 464 -1.71 -13.08 42.59
C THR A 464 -3.02 -12.58 41.99
N PRO A 465 -3.02 -11.81 40.90
CA PRO A 465 -4.23 -11.59 40.12
C PRO A 465 -4.77 -12.92 39.58
N LEU A 466 -6.07 -13.12 39.75
CA LEU A 466 -6.81 -14.32 39.38
C LEU A 466 -8.09 -13.89 38.66
N LEU A 467 -8.32 -14.39 37.45
CA LEU A 467 -9.63 -14.32 36.82
C LEU A 467 -10.30 -15.68 36.93
N LEU A 468 -11.39 -15.70 37.69
CA LEU A 468 -12.28 -16.85 37.77
C LEU A 468 -13.32 -16.73 36.65
N PRO A 469 -13.44 -17.68 35.72
CA PRO A 469 -14.42 -17.63 34.65
C PRO A 469 -15.82 -17.93 35.19
N GLY A 470 -16.80 -17.15 34.75
CA GLY A 470 -18.21 -17.45 34.98
C GLY A 470 -18.74 -18.56 34.06
N PRO A 471 -19.96 -19.07 34.28
CA PRO A 471 -20.55 -20.20 33.56
C PRO A 471 -20.73 -19.97 32.05
N TYR A 472 -20.59 -18.72 31.57
CA TYR A 472 -20.68 -18.38 30.15
C TYR A 472 -19.41 -18.72 29.35
N LEU A 473 -18.25 -18.74 29.99
CA LEU A 473 -16.98 -19.16 29.37
C LEU A 473 -16.83 -20.70 29.35
N ASP A 474 -17.69 -21.40 30.10
CA ASP A 474 -17.61 -22.84 30.32
C ASP A 474 -18.64 -23.62 29.47
N ARG A 475 -18.78 -23.27 28.18
CA ARG A 475 -19.60 -24.05 27.22
C ARG A 475 -18.84 -25.29 26.70
N GLY A 476 -18.33 -26.11 27.62
CA GLY A 476 -17.76 -27.43 27.30
C GLY A 476 -16.24 -27.47 27.09
N TYR A 477 -15.56 -26.33 27.17
CA TYR A 477 -14.10 -26.26 27.30
C TYR A 477 -13.83 -25.65 28.67
N GLY A 478 -13.56 -26.49 29.66
CA GLY A 478 -13.19 -26.05 31.00
C GLY A 478 -12.01 -25.09 30.91
N THR A 479 -12.27 -23.81 31.09
CA THR A 479 -11.22 -22.82 31.26
C THR A 479 -11.00 -22.71 32.75
N ASP A 480 -9.83 -23.11 33.26
CA ASP A 480 -9.51 -23.07 34.70
C ASP A 480 -9.26 -21.63 35.21
N GLY A 481 -9.65 -20.63 34.43
CA GLY A 481 -9.26 -19.24 34.63
C GLY A 481 -7.79 -18.99 34.31
N TRP A 482 -7.29 -17.82 34.69
CA TRP A 482 -5.86 -17.53 34.64
C TRP A 482 -5.39 -16.97 35.98
N ARG A 483 -4.15 -17.30 36.30
CA ARG A 483 -3.46 -16.91 37.52
C ARG A 483 -2.08 -16.40 37.15
N LEU A 484 -1.73 -15.22 37.64
CA LEU A 484 -0.39 -14.65 37.47
C LEU A 484 0.18 -14.33 38.84
N ASP A 485 1.31 -14.93 39.22
CA ASP A 485 1.99 -14.53 40.45
C ASP A 485 2.92 -13.34 40.13
N LEU A 486 2.67 -12.19 40.77
CA LEU A 486 3.41 -10.95 40.56
C LEU A 486 4.19 -10.56 41.80
N GLU A 487 5.40 -10.07 41.56
CA GLU A 487 6.29 -9.52 42.57
C GLU A 487 6.94 -8.25 42.02
N TYR A 488 6.83 -7.14 42.75
CA TYR A 488 7.42 -5.86 42.36
C TYR A 488 7.94 -5.08 43.57
N ALA A 489 8.91 -4.20 43.32
CA ALA A 489 9.42 -3.28 44.33
C ALA A 489 8.44 -2.11 44.48
N ALA A 490 7.86 -1.96 45.67
CA ALA A 490 6.90 -0.93 46.00
C ALA A 490 7.56 0.22 46.78
N GLU A 491 7.13 1.45 46.50
CA GLU A 491 7.68 2.66 47.16
C GLU A 491 7.13 2.86 48.59
N GLY A 492 6.12 2.08 48.99
CA GLY A 492 5.56 2.10 50.33
C GLY A 492 4.31 1.24 50.51
N LEU A 493 3.70 1.30 51.71
CA LEU A 493 2.52 0.52 52.06
C LEU A 493 1.25 0.90 51.25
N GLU A 494 1.17 2.15 50.81
CA GLU A 494 0.06 2.68 50.01
C GLU A 494 0.31 2.61 48.51
N ASP A 495 1.46 2.06 48.09
CA ASP A 495 1.80 1.97 46.68
C ASP A 495 0.83 1.02 45.94
N LYS A 496 0.39 1.43 44.75
CA LYS A 496 -0.63 0.75 43.95
C LYS A 496 -0.10 0.46 42.57
N LEU A 497 0.00 -0.82 42.23
CA LEU A 497 0.26 -1.24 40.86
C LEU A 497 -1.06 -1.26 40.08
N ARG A 498 -1.14 -0.43 39.03
CA ARG A 498 -2.19 -0.56 38.00
C ARG A 498 -1.73 -1.61 37.00
N ILE A 499 -2.45 -2.73 36.94
CA ILE A 499 -2.27 -3.75 35.92
C ILE A 499 -3.40 -3.60 34.93
N GLU A 500 -3.06 -3.33 33.68
CA GLU A 500 -4.01 -3.25 32.58
C GLU A 500 -3.79 -4.48 31.70
N MET A 501 -4.74 -5.41 31.78
CA MET A 501 -4.73 -6.60 30.94
C MET A 501 -5.61 -6.33 29.73
N ILE A 502 -4.95 -6.18 28.60
CA ILE A 502 -5.54 -5.62 27.38
C ILE A 502 -6.26 -6.70 26.56
N SER A 503 -5.68 -7.90 26.47
CA SER A 503 -6.32 -9.05 25.83
C SER A 503 -5.80 -10.37 26.41
N MET A 504 -6.61 -11.41 26.25
CA MET A 504 -6.15 -12.79 26.32
C MET A 504 -6.71 -13.53 25.12
N GLU A 505 -5.86 -13.86 24.17
CA GLU A 505 -6.20 -14.76 23.06
C GLU A 505 -6.08 -16.21 23.54
N THR A 506 -7.21 -16.90 23.67
CA THR A 506 -7.19 -18.36 23.62
C THR A 506 -7.27 -18.76 22.16
N GLU A 507 -6.11 -18.97 21.52
CA GLU A 507 -6.07 -19.58 20.18
C GLU A 507 -6.64 -21.00 20.25
N GLY A 508 -7.92 -21.14 19.92
CA GLY A 508 -8.50 -22.43 19.61
C GLY A 508 -7.99 -22.88 18.24
N PHE A 509 -6.91 -23.68 18.20
CA PHE A 509 -6.49 -24.41 17.00
C PHE A 509 -7.58 -25.42 16.59
N ASN A 510 -8.63 -24.94 15.94
CA ASN A 510 -9.76 -25.76 15.53
C ASN A 510 -9.57 -26.25 14.08
N TRP A 511 -8.90 -27.38 13.91
CA TRP A 511 -8.65 -28.03 12.62
C TRP A 511 -9.91 -28.67 11.98
N ARG A 512 -11.10 -28.53 12.60
CA ARG A 512 -12.36 -29.14 12.14
C ARG A 512 -13.43 -28.14 11.71
N VAL A 513 -13.07 -27.15 10.90
CA VAL A 513 -14.04 -26.21 10.30
C VAL A 513 -14.99 -26.89 9.29
N LYS A 514 -14.72 -28.12 8.85
CA LYS A 514 -15.58 -28.84 7.88
C LYS A 514 -16.85 -29.45 8.46
N GLU A 515 -16.93 -29.73 9.77
CA GLU A 515 -18.13 -30.36 10.38
C GLU A 515 -19.21 -29.33 10.76
N GLU A 516 -18.89 -28.03 10.87
CA GLU A 516 -19.85 -27.00 11.30
C GLU A 516 -20.76 -26.45 10.19
N ARG A 517 -20.46 -26.71 8.90
CA ARG A 517 -21.32 -26.26 7.79
C ARG A 517 -22.66 -27.01 7.73
N GLU A 518 -22.77 -28.20 8.32
CA GLU A 518 -24.02 -28.97 8.32
C GLU A 518 -24.91 -28.70 9.54
N SER A 519 -24.42 -28.00 10.57
CA SER A 519 -25.16 -27.70 11.81
C SER A 519 -25.74 -26.29 11.89
N PHE A 520 -25.51 -25.42 10.90
CA PHE A 520 -26.20 -24.12 10.78
C PHE A 520 -27.66 -24.29 10.32
N ARG A 521 -28.47 -25.01 11.11
CA ARG A 521 -29.90 -24.75 11.17
C ARG A 521 -30.08 -23.57 12.10
N VAL A 522 -30.65 -22.48 11.57
CA VAL A 522 -31.23 -21.40 12.38
C VAL A 522 -32.08 -22.06 13.47
N PRO A 523 -31.79 -21.86 14.77
CA PRO A 523 -32.66 -22.40 15.79
C PRO A 523 -33.99 -21.64 15.68
N GLU A 524 -35.03 -22.33 15.21
CA GLU A 524 -36.42 -21.85 15.14
C GLU A 524 -37.02 -21.49 16.52
N ARG A 525 -36.24 -21.54 17.61
CA ARG A 525 -36.64 -21.09 18.94
C ARG A 525 -35.45 -20.49 19.69
N LEU A 526 -35.50 -19.18 19.94
CA LEU A 526 -34.84 -18.56 21.09
C LEU A 526 -35.39 -19.26 22.34
N VAL A 527 -34.56 -20.09 22.97
CA VAL A 527 -34.92 -20.75 24.23
C VAL A 527 -34.99 -19.67 25.31
N PRO A 528 -36.13 -19.48 25.99
CA PRO A 528 -36.28 -18.41 26.96
C PRO A 528 -35.42 -18.65 28.19
N CYS A 529 -34.81 -17.59 28.71
CA CYS A 529 -34.30 -17.54 30.07
C CYS A 529 -35.42 -17.90 31.05
N ALA A 530 -35.37 -19.08 31.66
CA ALA A 530 -35.83 -19.40 33.01
C ALA A 530 -35.73 -20.93 33.24
N ARG A 531 -34.73 -21.34 34.02
CA ARG A 531 -34.93 -22.25 35.17
C ARG A 531 -33.73 -22.22 36.09
#